data_AF-A0A5J5W3Y5-F1
#
_entry.id   AF-A0A5J5W3Y5-F1
#
_cell.length_a   1.000
_cell.length_b   1.000
_cell.length_c   1.000
_cell.angle_alpha   90.00
_cell.angle_beta   90.00
_cell.angle_gamma   90.00
#
_symmetry.space_group_name_H-M   'P 1'
#
loop_
_entity.id
_entity.type
_entity.pdbx_description
1 polymer ?
#
loop_
_entity_poly.entity_id
_entity_poly.type
_entity_poly.pdbx_seq_one_letter_code
_entity_poly.pdbx_strand_id
1 'polypeptide(L)'
;MMNAFDYISQNQGITTEKSYRYQQMQETCDTQINKVATISDYRMVPENDEEALLKAVTNQPVSVALEGHGRDFQFYNGGVFTGDCGNSLTHAVTTVGYGTSEEGLNYRLIKNS
;
A
#
# COMPACT_ATOMS: atom_id res chain seq x y z
N MET A 1 -6.09 -5.12 3.74
CA MET A 1 -4.87 -5.76 3.19
C MET A 1 -4.52 -7.08 3.87
N MET A 2 -4.82 -7.25 5.17
CA MET A 2 -4.52 -8.47 5.95
C MET A 2 -4.91 -9.77 5.23
N ASN A 3 -6.16 -9.89 4.76
CA ASN A 3 -6.64 -11.07 4.04
C ASN A 3 -5.77 -11.46 2.82
N ALA A 4 -5.13 -10.49 2.15
CA ALA A 4 -4.24 -10.79 1.03
C ALA A 4 -2.91 -11.40 1.51
N PHE A 5 -2.35 -10.90 2.61
CA PHE A 5 -1.16 -11.50 3.23
C PHE A 5 -1.47 -12.87 3.82
N ASP A 6 -2.63 -13.04 4.47
CA ASP A 6 -3.13 -14.34 4.93
C ASP A 6 -3.21 -15.33 3.77
N TYR A 7 -3.80 -14.90 2.65
CA TYR A 7 -3.87 -15.73 1.45
C TYR A 7 -2.48 -16.12 0.95
N ILE A 8 -1.54 -15.17 0.81
CA ILE A 8 -0.18 -15.50 0.31
C ILE A 8 0.50 -16.50 1.24
N SER A 9 0.34 -16.35 2.56
CA SER A 9 0.89 -17.29 3.55
C SER A 9 0.25 -18.68 3.43
N GLN A 10 -1.07 -18.77 3.46
CA GLN A 10 -1.83 -20.03 3.41
C GLN A 10 -1.73 -20.75 2.05
N ASN A 11 -1.72 -19.99 0.96
CA ASN A 11 -1.57 -20.49 -0.41
C ASN A 11 -0.13 -20.91 -0.72
N GLN A 12 0.82 -20.64 0.19
CA GLN A 12 2.25 -20.88 0.00
C GLN A 12 2.80 -20.12 -1.20
N GLY A 13 2.36 -18.87 -1.35
CA GLY A 13 2.96 -17.90 -2.24
C GLY A 13 2.03 -17.27 -3.26
N ILE A 14 2.64 -16.44 -4.10
CA ILE A 14 2.04 -15.70 -5.20
C ILE A 14 2.94 -15.78 -6.44
N THR A 15 2.36 -15.56 -7.62
CA THR A 15 3.06 -15.60 -8.90
C THR A 15 3.49 -14.22 -9.38
N THR A 16 4.08 -14.15 -10.57
CA THR A 16 4.45 -12.86 -11.22
C THR A 16 3.29 -12.31 -12.05
N GLU A 17 3.25 -10.98 -12.22
CA GLU A 17 2.31 -10.31 -13.15
C GLU A 17 2.40 -10.88 -14.58
N LYS A 18 3.60 -11.26 -15.04
CA LYS A 18 3.79 -11.86 -16.36
C LYS A 18 3.05 -13.19 -16.50
N SER A 19 3.00 -13.98 -15.42
CA SER A 19 2.37 -15.29 -15.36
C SER A 19 0.87 -15.22 -15.11
N TYR A 20 0.40 -14.20 -14.39
CA TYR A 20 -1.03 -13.97 -14.09
C TYR A 20 -1.33 -12.48 -14.22
N ARG A 21 -1.72 -12.06 -15.43
CA ARG A 21 -1.88 -10.65 -15.76
C ARG A 21 -3.16 -10.05 -15.18
N TYR A 22 -3.11 -8.80 -14.78
CA TYR A 22 -4.27 -8.05 -14.33
C TYR A 22 -5.31 -7.85 -15.44
N GLN A 23 -6.56 -8.27 -15.20
CA GLN A 23 -7.66 -8.21 -16.17
C GLN A 23 -8.67 -7.10 -15.90
N GLN A 24 -8.49 -6.32 -14.83
CA GLN A 24 -9.45 -5.28 -14.40
C GLN A 24 -10.87 -5.81 -14.04
N MET A 25 -11.05 -7.13 -14.02
CA MET A 25 -12.26 -7.80 -13.55
C MET A 25 -11.90 -9.12 -12.86
N GLN A 26 -12.77 -9.59 -11.98
CA GLN A 26 -12.57 -10.88 -11.33
C GLN A 26 -12.88 -12.01 -12.31
N GLU A 27 -11.91 -12.89 -12.52
CA GLU A 27 -12.06 -14.12 -13.30
C GLU A 27 -12.06 -15.35 -12.38
N THR A 28 -12.24 -16.52 -12.98
CA THR A 28 -12.03 -17.80 -12.30
C THR A 28 -10.57 -17.95 -11.90
N CYS A 29 -10.31 -18.38 -10.67
CA CYS A 29 -8.97 -18.61 -10.17
C CYS A 29 -8.29 -19.79 -10.90
N ASP A 30 -7.17 -19.52 -11.57
CA ASP A 30 -6.30 -20.58 -12.08
C ASP A 30 -5.40 -21.11 -10.97
N THR A 31 -5.68 -22.36 -10.56
CA THR A 31 -4.96 -23.03 -9.47
C THR A 31 -3.67 -23.71 -9.92
N GLN A 32 -3.42 -23.81 -11.22
CA GLN A 32 -2.24 -24.48 -11.78
C GLN A 32 -1.05 -23.52 -11.97
N ILE A 33 -1.16 -22.28 -11.48
CA ILE A 33 -0.11 -21.28 -11.62
C ILE A 33 1.02 -21.51 -10.62
N ASN A 34 2.25 -21.48 -11.13
CA ASN A 34 3.46 -21.57 -10.33
C ASN A 34 3.61 -20.35 -9.41
N LYS A 35 3.82 -20.61 -8.12
CA LYS A 35 4.10 -19.60 -7.09
C LYS A 35 5.60 -19.37 -7.03
N VAL A 36 6.04 -18.11 -6.98
CA VAL A 36 7.46 -17.74 -7.05
C VAL A 36 7.94 -16.90 -5.87
N ALA A 37 7.02 -16.31 -5.11
CA ALA A 37 7.34 -15.51 -3.91
C ALA A 37 6.44 -15.95 -2.76
N THR A 38 7.01 -16.06 -1.57
CA THR A 38 6.33 -16.46 -0.33
C THR A 38 6.62 -15.44 0.76
N ILE A 39 5.75 -15.41 1.77
CA ILE A 39 5.99 -14.68 3.02
C ILE A 39 5.82 -15.66 4.18
N SER A 40 6.59 -15.48 5.25
CA SER A 40 6.43 -16.25 6.47
C SER A 40 5.34 -15.68 7.39
N ASP A 41 5.20 -14.35 7.42
CA ASP A 41 4.26 -13.63 8.28
C ASP A 41 4.07 -12.19 7.79
N TYR A 42 3.13 -11.46 8.38
CA TYR A 42 3.02 -10.01 8.30
C TYR A 42 2.82 -9.42 9.70
N ARG A 43 3.14 -8.13 9.87
CA ARG A 43 2.97 -7.44 11.15
C ARG A 43 2.15 -6.18 10.96
N MET A 44 1.36 -5.86 11.98
CA MET A 44 0.64 -4.60 12.05
C MET A 44 1.54 -3.56 12.71
N VAL A 45 1.65 -2.40 12.07
CA VAL A 45 2.16 -1.19 12.72
C VAL A 45 1.11 -0.73 13.75
N PRO A 46 1.51 -0.26 14.94
CA PRO A 46 0.58 0.31 15.91
C PRO A 46 -0.32 1.37 15.27
N GLU A 47 -1.61 1.33 15.59
CA GLU A 47 -2.60 2.23 15.01
C GLU A 47 -2.32 3.69 15.44
N ASN A 48 -2.47 4.62 14.49
CA ASN A 48 -2.29 6.06 14.71
C ASN A 48 -0.90 6.46 15.26
N ASP A 49 0.12 5.64 15.03
CA ASP A 49 1.50 5.92 15.41
C ASP A 49 2.36 6.20 14.17
N GLU A 50 2.49 7.47 13.83
CA GLU A 50 3.23 7.90 12.65
C GLU A 50 4.74 7.65 12.79
N GLU A 51 5.29 7.69 14.00
CA GLU A 51 6.70 7.41 14.26
C GLU A 51 6.99 5.91 14.05
N ALA A 52 6.13 5.03 14.56
CA ALA A 52 6.23 3.60 14.31
C ALA A 52 6.08 3.26 12.82
N LEU A 53 5.16 3.94 12.11
CA LEU A 53 5.05 3.80 10.66
C LEU A 53 6.34 4.21 9.95
N LEU A 54 6.91 5.36 10.30
CA LEU A 54 8.17 5.81 9.71
C LEU A 54 9.30 4.83 9.94
N LYS A 55 9.41 4.31 11.16
CA LYS A 55 10.39 3.28 11.52
C LYS A 55 10.18 1.97 10.75
N ALA A 56 8.93 1.60 10.44
CA ALA A 56 8.68 0.45 9.58
C ALA A 56 9.12 0.74 8.13
N VAL A 57 8.82 1.93 7.61
CA VAL A 57 9.16 2.37 6.25
C VAL A 57 10.67 2.41 6.00
N THR A 58 11.50 2.67 7.01
CA THR A 58 12.97 2.60 6.84
C THR A 58 13.47 1.19 6.49
N ASN A 59 12.71 0.16 6.85
CA ASN A 59 13.10 -1.24 6.64
C ASN A 59 12.48 -1.84 5.39
N GLN A 60 11.24 -1.45 5.05
CA GLN A 60 10.51 -1.98 3.90
C GLN A 60 9.29 -1.10 3.56
N PRO A 61 8.76 -1.16 2.32
CA PRO A 61 7.47 -0.56 2.00
C PRO A 61 6.34 -1.10 2.90
N VAL A 62 5.39 -0.22 3.26
CA VAL A 62 4.30 -0.53 4.17
C VAL A 62 2.95 -0.25 3.51
N SER A 63 2.06 -1.23 3.50
CA SER A 63 0.67 -1.01 3.04
C SER A 63 -0.10 -0.19 4.08
N VAL A 64 -0.75 0.88 3.64
CA VAL A 64 -1.55 1.78 4.48
C VAL A 64 -2.91 2.05 3.83
N ALA A 65 -3.88 2.52 4.62
CA ALA A 65 -5.17 2.97 4.13
C ALA A 65 -5.30 4.48 4.33
N LEU A 66 -5.98 5.15 3.40
CA LEU A 66 -6.27 6.58 3.45
C LEU A 66 -7.66 6.87 2.89
N GLU A 67 -8.15 8.10 3.09
CA GLU A 67 -9.33 8.60 2.40
C GLU A 67 -8.96 9.05 0.98
N GLY A 68 -9.45 8.33 -0.03
CA GLY A 68 -9.10 8.58 -1.44
C GLY A 68 -10.15 9.34 -2.25
N HIS A 69 -11.32 9.65 -1.66
CA HIS A 69 -12.44 10.23 -2.40
C HIS A 69 -12.53 11.76 -2.30
N GLY A 70 -11.70 12.41 -1.48
CA GLY A 70 -11.65 13.87 -1.35
C GLY A 70 -11.28 14.52 -2.68
N ARG A 71 -11.93 15.65 -3.02
CA ARG A 71 -11.72 16.35 -4.30
C ARG A 71 -10.27 16.79 -4.47
N ASP A 72 -9.67 17.31 -3.41
CA ASP A 72 -8.28 17.78 -3.42
C ASP A 72 -7.31 16.64 -3.73
N PHE A 73 -7.56 15.44 -3.17
CA PHE A 73 -6.74 14.25 -3.43
C PHE A 73 -6.91 13.75 -4.87
N GLN A 74 -8.13 13.74 -5.40
CA GLN A 74 -8.41 13.28 -6.77
C GLN A 74 -7.70 14.12 -7.84
N PHE A 75 -7.57 15.43 -7.62
CA PHE A 75 -6.96 16.36 -8.58
C PHE A 75 -5.53 16.76 -8.21
N TYR A 76 -4.93 16.14 -7.19
CA TYR A 76 -3.54 16.36 -6.81
C TYR A 76 -2.61 16.08 -8.00
N ASN A 77 -1.69 17.02 -8.27
CA ASN A 77 -0.79 16.94 -9.42
C ASN A 77 0.67 17.35 -9.13
N GLY A 78 1.01 17.71 -7.88
CA GLY A 78 2.38 18.05 -7.52
C GLY A 78 2.52 18.70 -6.14
N GLY A 79 3.77 18.76 -5.67
CA GLY A 79 4.12 19.31 -4.35
C GLY A 79 3.90 18.33 -3.21
N VAL A 80 3.86 18.84 -1.98
CA VAL A 80 3.43 18.08 -0.81
C VAL A 80 1.93 18.29 -0.65
N PHE A 81 1.15 17.20 -0.64
CA PHE A 81 -0.29 17.29 -0.43
C PHE A 81 -0.59 17.74 1.01
N THR A 82 -1.25 18.90 1.14
CA THR A 82 -1.74 19.46 2.41
C THR A 82 -3.23 19.82 2.34
N GLY A 83 -3.95 19.24 1.38
CA GLY A 83 -5.38 19.48 1.20
C GLY A 83 -6.22 18.81 2.29
N ASP A 84 -7.51 19.14 2.33
CA ASP A 84 -8.42 18.56 3.30
C ASP A 84 -8.62 17.06 3.01
N CYS A 85 -8.52 16.24 4.05
CA CYS A 85 -8.87 14.84 4.03
C CYS A 85 -9.60 14.45 5.31
N GLY A 86 -10.55 13.53 5.21
CA GLY A 86 -11.17 12.92 6.37
C GLY A 86 -10.51 11.59 6.75
N ASN A 87 -11.16 10.89 7.69
CA ASN A 87 -10.71 9.59 8.21
C ASN A 87 -11.51 8.41 7.63
N SER A 88 -12.27 8.64 6.56
CA SER A 88 -13.03 7.58 5.88
C SER A 88 -12.05 6.75 5.05
N LEU A 89 -11.54 5.67 5.64
CA LEU A 89 -10.53 4.81 4.99
C LEU A 89 -11.15 4.03 3.82
N THR A 90 -11.08 4.62 2.61
CA THR A 90 -11.70 4.06 1.40
C THR A 90 -10.70 3.53 0.38
N HIS A 91 -9.41 3.83 0.53
CA HIS A 91 -8.40 3.48 -0.45
C HIS A 91 -7.15 2.90 0.20
N ALA A 92 -6.56 1.89 -0.44
CA ALA A 92 -5.35 1.23 0.02
C ALA A 92 -4.17 1.60 -0.88
N VAL A 93 -3.05 1.99 -0.27
CA VAL A 93 -1.84 2.44 -0.96
C VAL A 93 -0.60 1.87 -0.28
N THR A 94 0.58 2.17 -0.82
CA THR A 94 1.86 1.77 -0.21
C THR A 94 2.72 2.97 0.11
N THR A 95 3.13 3.12 1.36
CA THR A 95 4.19 4.06 1.74
C THR A 95 5.53 3.45 1.40
N VAL A 96 6.29 4.12 0.53
CA VAL A 96 7.58 3.64 0.02
C VAL A 96 8.77 4.47 0.50
N GLY A 97 8.50 5.56 1.22
CA GLY A 97 9.53 6.44 1.75
C GLY A 97 8.94 7.66 2.44
N TYR A 98 9.80 8.54 2.91
CA TYR A 98 9.44 9.81 3.54
C TYR A 98 10.61 10.79 3.43
N GLY A 99 10.34 12.06 3.68
CA GLY A 99 11.36 13.10 3.64
C GLY A 99 10.83 14.45 4.10
N THR A 100 11.63 15.47 3.88
CA THR A 100 11.31 16.87 4.15
C THR A 100 11.54 17.68 2.88
N SER A 101 10.59 18.53 2.50
CA SER A 101 10.70 19.38 1.32
C SER A 101 11.70 20.53 1.55
N GLU A 102 12.05 21.26 0.49
CA GLU A 102 12.93 22.43 0.60
C GLU A 102 12.32 23.53 1.48
N GLU A 103 10.98 23.61 1.53
CA GLU A 103 10.21 24.52 2.38
C GLU A 103 10.05 24.01 3.83
N GLY A 104 10.64 22.87 4.18
CA GLY A 104 10.59 22.31 5.53
C GLY A 104 9.35 21.47 5.83
N LEU A 105 8.55 21.09 4.82
CA LEU A 105 7.36 20.26 5.03
C LEU A 105 7.73 18.78 5.05
N ASN A 106 7.36 18.08 6.11
CA ASN A 106 7.51 16.63 6.19
C ASN A 106 6.46 15.95 5.28
N TYR A 107 6.89 14.95 4.52
CA TYR A 107 6.02 14.21 3.60
C TYR A 107 6.24 12.70 3.66
N ARG A 108 5.28 11.97 3.10
CA ARG A 108 5.36 10.53 2.81
C ARG A 108 5.35 10.33 1.31
N LEU A 109 6.20 9.46 0.81
CA LEU A 109 6.15 9.00 -0.57
C LEU A 109 5.15 7.86 -0.65
N ILE A 110 4.01 8.14 -1.28
CA ILE A 110 2.92 7.19 -1.46
C ILE A 110 2.94 6.69 -2.90
N LYS A 111 3.11 5.38 -3.06
CA LYS A 111 2.84 4.68 -4.32
C LYS A 111 1.34 4.39 -4.39
N ASN A 112 0.66 5.08 -5.29
CA ASN A 112 -0.71 4.75 -5.69
C ASN A 112 -0.70 3.49 -6.60
N SER A 113 -1.87 2.92 -6.92
CA SER A 113 -2.00 1.65 -7.64
C SER A 113 -1.42 1.66 -9.06
#